data_AF-A0A2M9KHF8-F1
#
_entry.id   AF-A0A2M9KHF8-F1
#
_cell.length_a   1.000
_cell.length_b   1.000
_cell.length_c   1.000
_cell.angle_alpha   90.00
_cell.angle_beta   90.00
_cell.angle_gamma   90.00
#
_symmetry.space_group_name_H-M   'P 1'
#
loop_
_entity.id
_entity.type
_entity.pdbx_description
1 polymer ?
#
loop_
_entity_poly.entity_id
_entity_poly.type
_entity_poly.pdbx_seq_one_letter_code
_entity_poly.pdbx_strand_id
1 'polypeptide(L)'
;MHLRYPCVCCGHLTLNDGPDSHQICPVCFWEDDVMHVRWPDRAGGANRSSLLDAQQGFIAIGACEGRFLEQVRPPDGDEPLDPNWRPIDLSRDRFESWAASVAAWPDDLTVLYWWRYRDNGFWRRG
;
A
#
# COMPACT_ATOMS: atom_id res chain seq x y z
N MET A 1 -23.72 4.17 1.99
CA MET A 1 -22.36 4.48 1.51
C MET A 1 -21.55 3.22 1.72
N HIS A 2 -20.95 2.68 0.66
CA HIS A 2 -20.04 1.54 0.79
C HIS A 2 -18.70 2.09 1.29
N LEU A 3 -18.10 1.46 2.29
CA LEU A 3 -16.79 1.88 2.79
C LEU A 3 -15.75 1.51 1.73
N ARG A 4 -14.91 2.46 1.32
CA ARG A 4 -13.79 2.21 0.41
C ARG A 4 -12.48 2.33 1.16
N TYR A 5 -11.53 1.48 0.81
CA TYR A 5 -10.19 1.46 1.38
C TYR A 5 -9.17 2.05 0.41
N PRO A 6 -8.16 2.77 0.93
CA PRO A 6 -7.10 3.34 0.12
C PRO A 6 -6.18 2.25 -0.43
N CYS A 7 -5.85 2.34 -1.71
CA CYS A 7 -4.75 1.55 -2.26
C CYS A 7 -3.43 2.01 -1.62
N VAL A 8 -2.65 1.07 -1.09
CA VAL A 8 -1.35 1.37 -0.45
C VAL A 8 -0.33 1.97 -1.43
N CYS A 9 -0.44 1.66 -2.72
CA CYS A 9 0.47 2.17 -3.74
C CYS A 9 0.16 3.61 -4.18
N CYS A 10 -1.11 3.98 -4.40
CA CYS A 10 -1.46 5.29 -4.96
C CYS A 10 -2.30 6.18 -4.04
N GLY A 11 -2.76 5.66 -2.90
CA GLY A 11 -3.54 6.37 -1.89
C GLY A 11 -5.02 6.61 -2.23
N HIS A 12 -5.46 6.35 -3.46
CA HIS A 12 -6.86 6.58 -3.86
C HIS A 12 -7.78 5.52 -3.23
N LEU A 13 -8.98 5.94 -2.83
CA LEU A 13 -10.01 5.07 -2.26
C LEU A 13 -10.70 4.26 -3.36
N THR A 14 -10.05 3.17 -3.80
CA THR A 14 -10.52 2.33 -4.92
C THR A 14 -10.93 0.91 -4.51
N LEU A 15 -10.56 0.46 -3.30
CA LEU A 15 -10.79 -0.91 -2.85
C LEU A 15 -12.13 -0.99 -2.13
N ASN A 16 -12.91 -2.03 -2.39
CA ASN A 16 -14.22 -2.24 -1.76
C ASN A 16 -14.12 -3.01 -0.45
N ASP A 17 -13.04 -3.78 -0.28
CA ASP A 17 -12.74 -4.53 0.93
C ASP A 17 -11.46 -4.01 1.59
N GLY A 18 -11.24 -4.42 2.84
CA GLY A 18 -10.09 -4.03 3.64
C GLY A 18 -8.77 -4.59 3.12
N PRO A 19 -7.64 -4.31 3.79
CA PRO A 19 -6.34 -4.85 3.42
C PRO A 19 -6.37 -6.38 3.30
N ASP A 20 -5.57 -6.90 2.38
CA ASP A 20 -5.53 -8.33 2.01
C ASP A 20 -6.74 -8.80 1.19
N SER A 21 -7.40 -7.88 0.50
CA SER A 21 -8.56 -8.17 -0.36
C SER A 21 -8.18 -8.83 -1.70
N HIS A 22 -6.90 -8.80 -2.09
CA HIS A 22 -6.41 -9.20 -3.42
C HIS A 22 -7.05 -8.44 -4.58
N GLN A 23 -7.67 -7.30 -4.31
CA GLN A 23 -8.22 -6.42 -5.34
C GLN A 23 -7.10 -5.69 -6.06
N ILE A 24 -7.21 -5.59 -7.39
CA ILE A 24 -6.30 -4.80 -8.21
C ILE A 24 -6.84 -3.38 -8.29
N CYS A 25 -6.03 -2.41 -7.88
CA CYS A 25 -6.38 -1.00 -7.97
C CYS A 25 -6.46 -0.56 -9.45
N PRO A 26 -7.61 -0.06 -9.95
CA PRO A 26 -7.74 0.38 -11.35
C PRO A 26 -6.94 1.66 -11.65
N VAL A 27 -6.51 2.40 -10.62
CA VAL A 27 -5.77 3.67 -10.77
C VAL A 27 -4.28 3.46 -10.97
N CYS A 28 -3.69 2.45 -10.34
CA CYS A 28 -2.24 2.20 -10.43
C CYS A 28 -1.87 0.76 -10.80
N PHE A 29 -2.83 -0.15 -10.85
CA PHE A 29 -2.67 -1.57 -11.14
C PHE A 29 -1.90 -2.39 -10.08
N TRP A 30 -1.82 -1.90 -8.85
CA TRP A 30 -1.28 -2.65 -7.71
C TRP A 30 -2.31 -3.63 -7.15
N GLU A 31 -1.92 -4.88 -6.88
CA GLU A 31 -2.76 -5.88 -6.19
C GLU A 31 -2.61 -5.74 -4.67
N ASP A 32 -3.73 -5.66 -3.96
CA ASP A 32 -3.77 -5.53 -2.50
C ASP A 32 -3.36 -6.84 -1.80
N ASP A 33 -2.13 -6.88 -1.32
CA ASP A 33 -1.53 -8.02 -0.61
C ASP A 33 -0.85 -7.49 0.66
N VAL A 34 -1.30 -7.97 1.82
CA VAL A 34 -0.83 -7.46 3.12
C VAL A 34 0.65 -7.77 3.38
N MET A 35 1.21 -8.77 2.68
CA MET A 35 2.62 -9.11 2.76
C MET A 35 3.49 -7.93 2.29
N HIS A 36 3.09 -7.25 1.22
CA HIS A 36 3.82 -6.07 0.72
C HIS A 36 3.59 -4.82 1.57
N VAL A 37 2.55 -4.79 2.41
CA VAL A 37 2.36 -3.72 3.40
C VAL A 37 3.29 -3.93 4.60
N ARG A 38 3.45 -5.18 5.04
CA ARG A 38 4.32 -5.54 6.16
C ARG A 38 5.80 -5.44 5.81
N TRP A 39 6.16 -5.82 4.59
CA TRP A 39 7.53 -5.80 4.06
C TRP A 39 7.59 -5.08 2.71
N PRO A 40 7.56 -3.74 2.71
CA PRO A 40 7.39 -2.96 1.49
C PRO A 40 8.59 -2.96 0.55
N ASP A 41 9.76 -3.40 1.02
CA ASP A 41 10.98 -3.60 0.23
C ASP A 41 11.02 -4.97 -0.48
N ARG A 42 10.09 -5.88 -0.16
CA ARG A 42 10.05 -7.21 -0.74
C ARG A 42 9.40 -7.19 -2.12
N ALA A 43 10.14 -7.66 -3.12
CA ALA A 43 9.63 -7.96 -4.45
C ALA A 43 9.10 -9.41 -4.56
N GLY A 44 8.20 -9.66 -5.51
CA GLY A 44 7.60 -10.98 -5.76
C GLY A 44 6.41 -11.32 -4.86
N GLY A 45 5.67 -12.38 -5.20
CA GLY A 45 4.35 -12.68 -4.62
C GLY A 45 3.25 -12.27 -5.60
N ALA A 46 2.17 -11.65 -5.10
CA ALA A 46 1.12 -11.06 -5.93
C ALA A 46 1.67 -10.01 -6.91
N ASN A 47 2.55 -9.14 -6.41
CA ASN A 47 3.20 -8.09 -7.18
C ASN A 47 4.65 -8.47 -7.53
N ARG A 48 5.11 -8.12 -8.74
CA ARG A 48 6.50 -8.41 -9.17
C ARG A 48 7.48 -7.43 -8.53
N SER A 49 7.16 -6.14 -8.57
CA SER A 49 7.90 -5.07 -7.91
C SER A 49 7.64 -5.02 -6.41
N SER A 50 8.51 -4.34 -5.68
CA SER A 50 8.28 -4.01 -4.27
C SER A 50 7.25 -2.87 -4.15
N LEU A 51 6.61 -2.70 -2.99
CA LEU A 51 5.70 -1.57 -2.77
C LEU A 51 6.43 -0.22 -2.85
N LEU A 52 7.70 -0.17 -2.41
CA LEU A 52 8.57 1.00 -2.56
C LEU A 52 8.72 1.38 -4.04
N ASP A 53 9.09 0.43 -4.88
CA ASP A 53 9.28 0.67 -6.31
C ASP A 53 7.96 1.04 -7.00
N ALA A 54 6.88 0.38 -6.60
CA ALA A 54 5.54 0.64 -7.14
C ALA A 54 5.04 2.04 -6.85
N GLN A 55 5.27 2.56 -5.64
CA GLN A 55 4.96 3.94 -5.30
C GLN A 55 5.75 4.93 -6.15
N GLN A 56 7.05 4.68 -6.34
CA GLN A 56 7.87 5.53 -7.22
C GLN A 56 7.40 5.44 -8.68
N GLY A 57 7.03 4.25 -9.15
CA GLY A 57 6.42 4.05 -10.46
C GLY A 57 5.16 4.89 -10.61
N PHE A 58 4.23 4.80 -9.66
CA PHE A 58 2.98 5.56 -9.74
C PHE A 58 3.23 7.06 -9.75
N ILE A 59 4.13 7.57 -8.91
CA ILE A 59 4.49 8.99 -8.87
C ILE A 59 5.11 9.44 -10.20
N ALA A 60 5.94 8.61 -10.83
CA ALA A 60 6.67 8.97 -12.03
C ALA A 60 5.83 8.86 -13.31
N ILE A 61 4.99 7.83 -13.43
CA ILE A 61 4.33 7.46 -14.68
C ILE A 61 2.82 7.15 -14.55
N GLY A 62 2.24 7.25 -13.36
CA GLY A 62 0.81 6.98 -13.14
C GLY A 62 0.41 5.50 -13.06
N ALA A 63 1.38 4.58 -13.04
CA ALA A 63 1.16 3.14 -12.85
C ALA A 63 2.23 2.55 -11.92
N CYS A 64 1.91 1.48 -11.19
CA CYS A 64 2.85 0.83 -10.26
C CYS A 64 4.07 0.25 -10.99
N GLU A 65 3.91 -0.18 -12.24
CA GLU A 65 5.01 -0.61 -13.11
C GLU A 65 4.75 -0.16 -14.55
N GLY A 66 5.81 0.12 -15.31
CA GLY A 66 5.69 0.59 -16.71
C GLY A 66 4.95 -0.36 -17.65
N ARG A 67 4.96 -1.67 -17.36
CA ARG A 67 4.22 -2.67 -18.15
C ARG A 67 2.70 -2.60 -17.98
N PHE A 68 2.20 -1.81 -17.03
CA PHE A 68 0.78 -1.68 -16.71
C PHE A 68 0.14 -0.35 -17.16
N LEU A 69 0.85 0.44 -17.96
CA LEU A 69 0.37 1.75 -18.43
C LEU A 69 -0.92 1.69 -19.24
N GLU A 70 -1.21 0.57 -19.91
CA GLU A 70 -2.43 0.40 -20.71
C GLU A 70 -3.61 -0.13 -19.88
N GLN A 71 -3.39 -0.47 -18.60
CA GLN A 71 -4.35 -1.09 -17.71
C GLN A 71 -4.87 -0.14 -16.63
N VAL A 72 -4.26 1.04 -16.50
CA VAL A 72 -4.65 2.06 -15.52
C VAL A 72 -5.66 3.05 -16.10
N ARG A 73 -6.44 3.67 -15.22
CA ARG A 73 -7.29 4.82 -15.53
C ARG A 73 -7.11 5.94 -14.49
N PRO A 74 -7.48 7.19 -14.82
CA PRO A 74 -7.62 8.22 -13.80
C PRO A 74 -8.61 7.80 -12.70
N PRO A 75 -8.44 8.29 -11.46
CA PRO A 75 -9.41 8.09 -10.39
C PRO A 75 -10.75 8.74 -10.74
N ASP A 76 -11.85 8.09 -10.34
CA ASP A 76 -13.19 8.65 -10.46
C ASP A 76 -13.43 9.72 -9.38
N GLY A 77 -14.46 10.56 -9.56
CA GLY A 77 -14.78 11.64 -8.61
C GLY A 77 -15.13 11.17 -7.18
N ASP A 78 -15.49 9.89 -7.02
CA ASP A 78 -15.77 9.25 -5.74
C ASP A 78 -14.62 8.36 -5.23
N GLU A 79 -13.46 8.41 -5.88
CA GLU A 79 -12.20 7.76 -5.49
C GLU A 79 -11.16 8.80 -5.06
N PRO A 80 -11.43 9.66 -4.06
CA PRO A 80 -10.47 10.66 -3.65
C PRO A 80 -9.20 10.01 -3.10
N LEU A 81 -8.10 10.77 -3.09
CA LEU A 81 -6.91 10.41 -2.33
C LEU A 81 -7.22 10.44 -0.82
N ASP A 82 -6.79 9.43 -0.06
CA ASP A 82 -6.83 9.50 1.41
C ASP A 82 -6.01 10.72 1.85
N PRO A 83 -6.61 11.68 2.59
CA PRO A 83 -5.96 12.95 2.91
C PRO A 83 -4.70 12.81 3.77
N ASN A 84 -4.50 11.65 4.40
CA ASN A 84 -3.30 11.35 5.16
C ASN A 84 -2.28 10.51 4.39
N TRP A 85 -2.65 9.97 3.23
CA TRP A 85 -1.77 9.12 2.46
C TRP A 85 -0.52 9.88 2.02
N ARG A 86 0.60 9.18 2.11
CA ARG A 86 1.89 9.64 1.64
C ARG A 86 2.71 8.43 1.20
N PRO A 87 3.66 8.62 0.27
CA PRO A 87 4.64 7.59 -0.03
C PRO A 87 5.42 7.20 1.23
N ILE A 88 5.95 5.99 1.19
CA ILE A 88 6.84 5.48 2.22
C ILE A 88 8.11 6.35 2.25
N ASP A 89 8.50 6.70 3.46
CA ASP A 89 9.70 7.48 3.77
C ASP A 89 10.53 6.70 4.79
N LEU A 90 11.54 5.98 4.31
CA LEU A 90 12.40 5.13 5.13
C LEU A 90 13.23 5.90 6.18
N SER A 91 13.26 7.24 6.14
CA SER A 91 13.87 8.04 7.21
C SER A 91 12.98 8.17 8.45
N ARG A 92 11.67 7.94 8.28
CA ARG A 92 10.64 8.04 9.33
C ARG A 92 9.95 6.71 9.60
N ASP A 93 9.67 5.96 8.56
CA ASP A 93 8.90 4.73 8.59
C ASP A 93 9.82 3.54 8.89
N ARG A 94 9.49 2.78 9.93
CA ARG A 94 10.24 1.61 10.35
C ARG A 94 9.40 0.36 10.16
N PHE A 95 9.70 -0.39 9.11
CA PHE A 95 9.07 -1.66 8.81
C PHE A 95 9.82 -2.81 9.47
N GLU A 96 9.11 -3.90 9.76
CA GLU A 96 9.76 -5.13 10.21
C GLU A 96 10.65 -5.69 9.10
N SER A 97 11.74 -6.37 9.47
CA SER A 97 12.49 -7.14 8.48
C SER A 97 11.87 -8.52 8.31
N TRP A 98 11.84 -9.04 7.08
CA TRP A 98 11.34 -10.39 6.80
C TRP A 98 12.10 -11.44 7.62
N ALA A 99 13.42 -11.30 7.72
CA ALA A 99 14.30 -12.24 8.41
C ALA A 99 14.09 -12.29 9.93
N ALA A 100 13.58 -11.22 10.54
CA ALA A 100 13.36 -11.12 11.98
C ALA A 100 11.88 -11.09 12.36
N SER A 101 10.96 -11.50 11.47
CA SER A 101 9.51 -11.44 11.72
C SER A 101 9.12 -12.23 12.98
N VAL A 102 9.04 -11.55 14.12
CA VAL A 102 8.76 -12.15 15.44
C VAL A 102 7.37 -11.87 15.96
N ALA A 103 6.66 -10.86 15.43
CA ALA A 103 5.36 -10.45 15.96
C ALA A 103 4.17 -11.10 15.21
N ALA A 104 3.11 -11.45 15.92
CA ALA A 104 1.90 -12.09 15.35
C ALA A 104 1.09 -11.10 14.49
N TRP A 105 0.37 -11.52 13.45
CA TRP A 105 -0.49 -10.60 12.67
C TRP A 105 -1.56 -9.92 13.54
N PRO A 106 -1.90 -8.63 13.29
CA PRO A 106 -2.98 -7.98 14.02
C PRO A 106 -4.36 -8.44 13.50
N ASP A 107 -5.39 -8.42 14.35
CA ASP A 107 -6.76 -8.76 13.94
C ASP A 107 -7.34 -7.73 12.94
N ASP A 108 -6.98 -6.45 13.12
CA ASP A 108 -7.28 -5.37 12.19
C ASP A 108 -6.03 -5.05 11.36
N LEU A 109 -6.04 -5.40 10.08
CA LEU A 109 -4.91 -5.17 9.18
C LEU A 109 -4.75 -3.69 8.77
N THR A 110 -5.77 -2.84 8.98
CA THR A 110 -5.68 -1.41 8.65
C THR A 110 -4.65 -0.69 9.53
N VAL A 111 -4.28 -1.31 10.66
CA VAL A 111 -3.20 -0.82 11.53
C VAL A 111 -1.81 -0.90 10.89
N LEU A 112 -1.69 -1.60 9.75
CA LEU A 112 -0.45 -1.68 8.98
C LEU A 112 -0.28 -0.51 8.01
N TYR A 113 -1.29 0.36 7.83
CA TYR A 113 -1.15 1.58 7.04
C TYR A 113 -0.20 2.56 7.73
N TRP A 114 1.06 2.60 7.28
CA TRP A 114 2.15 3.40 7.88
C TRP A 114 1.85 4.90 7.95
N TRP A 115 1.02 5.42 7.04
CA TRP A 115 0.66 6.83 7.01
C TRP A 115 -0.39 7.23 8.06
N ARG A 116 -1.09 6.26 8.66
CA ARG A 116 -2.12 6.52 9.68
C ARG A 116 -1.56 6.72 11.08
N TYR A 117 -0.29 6.37 11.32
CA TYR A 117 0.35 6.54 12.63
C TYR A 117 1.43 7.63 12.55
N ARG A 118 1.17 8.77 13.19
CA ARG A 118 2.10 9.91 13.26
C ARG A 118 3.02 9.90 14.49
N ASP A 119 2.63 9.22 15.58
CA ASP A 119 3.37 9.25 16.84
C ASP A 119 4.08 7.91 17.14
N ASN A 120 5.36 7.84 16.79
CA ASN A 120 6.54 7.31 17.49
C ASN A 120 6.49 5.97 18.29
N GLY A 121 5.42 5.18 18.22
CA GLY A 121 5.23 4.03 19.10
C GLY A 121 4.55 2.81 18.47
N PHE A 122 3.80 2.96 17.38
CA PHE A 122 3.12 1.82 16.75
C PHE A 122 3.65 1.53 15.34
N TRP A 123 4.90 1.07 15.32
CA TRP A 123 5.30 -0.05 14.48
C TRP A 123 6.14 -0.94 15.40
N ARG A 124 5.45 -1.90 16.03
CA ARG A 124 5.98 -3.08 16.74
C ARG A 124 7.42 -2.89 17.24
N ARG A 125 7.57 -2.11 18.31
CA ARG A 125 8.80 -2.16 19.12
C ARG A 125 8.88 -3.54 19.74
N GLY A 126 9.70 -4.42 19.16
CA GLY A 126 10.47 -5.39 19.93
C GLY A 126 11.61 -4.68 20.64
#